data_AF-A0AA38ZQC2-F1
#
_entry.id   AF-A0AA38ZQC2-F1
#
_cell.length_a   1.000
_cell.length_b   1.000
_cell.length_c   1.000
_cell.angle_alpha   90.00
_cell.angle_beta   90.00
_cell.angle_gamma   90.00
#
_symmetry.space_group_name_H-M   'P 1'
#
loop_
_entity.id
_entity.type
_entity.pdbx_description
1 polymer ?
#
loop_
_entity_poly.entity_id
_entity_poly.type
_entity_poly.pdbx_seq_one_letter_code
_entity_poly.pdbx_strand_id
1 'polypeptide(L)'
;MAAPDNKDKSETLDLVLFYVLARFQKNTNVTEKFQSHLIYYTLLSWEPNMEMGEEETKGGPAVPESVLKKQKRNEEWTLAKKQEVEAKKKKNAENRKLIYSRAKQYAKEYEEQQKELIQLKREAKLKGGFYVDPEAKLLFIIRIRGINAMHPKTRKILQLLRLRQIFNGVFLKVNKATMNMLHRVEPYVTYGYPNLKSVRELIYKRGYGKLNKQRTSLTDNSIVEQALGKFGIICMEDLIHEIMTVGPHFKEANNFLWPVKLKAPLGGLKKKRNHYVEGGDAGNRENYINELIRRMN
;
A
#
# COMPACT_ATOMS: atom_id res chain seq x y z
N MET A 1 55.80 -36.75 55.78
CA MET A 1 56.56 -37.12 54.59
C MET A 1 55.59 -37.22 53.42
N ALA A 2 55.87 -36.45 52.36
CA ALA A 2 55.56 -36.59 50.94
C ALA A 2 54.23 -37.20 50.42
N ALA A 3 53.72 -36.54 49.38
CA ALA A 3 52.58 -36.87 48.52
C ALA A 3 52.73 -38.19 47.71
N PRO A 4 51.68 -38.59 46.95
CA PRO A 4 51.68 -38.25 45.52
C PRO A 4 50.31 -37.69 45.05
N ASP A 5 50.27 -36.63 44.24
CA ASP A 5 50.51 -36.55 42.79
C ASP A 5 49.33 -37.11 41.96
N ASN A 6 48.56 -36.19 41.35
CA ASN A 6 47.91 -36.44 40.07
C ASN A 6 47.67 -35.10 39.35
N LYS A 7 48.56 -34.84 38.38
CA LYS A 7 48.42 -33.81 37.33
C LYS A 7 47.32 -34.22 36.34
N ASP A 8 46.98 -33.32 35.42
CA ASP A 8 46.13 -33.53 34.23
C ASP A 8 44.64 -33.14 34.32
N LYS A 9 44.35 -31.93 34.82
CA LYS A 9 43.06 -31.23 34.53
C LYS A 9 43.17 -29.72 34.31
N SER A 10 44.35 -29.20 33.94
CA SER A 10 44.61 -27.75 33.86
C SER A 10 44.62 -27.13 32.45
N GLU A 11 44.26 -27.84 31.37
CA GLU A 11 44.44 -27.26 30.01
C GLU A 11 43.26 -27.41 29.02
N THR A 12 42.08 -27.86 29.46
CA THR A 12 40.92 -28.06 28.55
C THR A 12 39.67 -27.26 28.88
N LEU A 13 39.72 -26.33 29.85
CA LEU A 13 38.59 -25.44 30.15
C LEU A 13 38.79 -23.97 29.76
N ASP A 14 40.02 -23.54 29.43
CA ASP A 14 40.31 -22.14 29.09
C ASP A 14 40.21 -21.79 27.58
N LEU A 15 39.96 -22.78 26.72
CA LEU A 15 39.78 -22.54 25.27
C LEU A 15 38.30 -22.51 24.82
N VAL A 16 37.37 -22.96 25.65
CA VAL A 16 35.93 -22.93 25.34
C VAL A 16 35.29 -21.61 25.78
N LEU A 17 35.87 -20.92 26.77
CA LEU A 17 35.36 -19.62 27.24
C LEU A 17 35.80 -18.44 26.36
N PHE A 18 36.90 -18.58 25.62
CA PHE A 18 37.42 -17.51 24.75
C PHE A 18 36.79 -17.49 23.35
N TYR A 19 36.22 -18.61 22.87
CA TYR A 19 35.65 -18.71 21.52
C TYR A 19 34.15 -18.33 21.44
N VAL A 20 33.42 -18.31 22.57
CA VAL A 20 32.01 -17.87 22.62
C VAL A 20 31.89 -16.35 22.76
N LEU A 21 32.94 -15.66 23.24
CA LEU A 21 32.94 -14.19 23.42
C LEU A 21 33.32 -13.38 22.16
N ALA A 22 33.71 -14.03 21.06
CA ALA A 22 34.19 -13.32 19.87
C ALA A 22 33.22 -13.28 18.67
N ARG A 23 32.01 -13.87 18.74
CA ARG A 23 31.18 -13.96 17.53
C ARG A 23 29.67 -14.11 17.79
N PHE A 24 29.01 -13.06 18.26
CA PHE A 24 27.67 -12.58 17.82
C PHE A 24 27.04 -11.67 18.90
N GLN A 25 27.21 -10.35 18.78
CA GLN A 25 26.14 -9.35 18.99
C GLN A 25 26.71 -7.91 18.86
N LYS A 26 26.72 -7.42 17.62
CA LYS A 26 26.27 -6.04 17.40
C LYS A 26 24.73 -6.05 17.42
N ASN A 27 24.15 -5.00 18.00
CA ASN A 27 22.72 -4.69 18.12
C ASN A 27 21.94 -5.51 19.16
N THR A 28 21.69 -4.93 20.33
CA THR A 28 20.45 -4.18 20.61
C THR A 28 20.48 -3.60 22.02
N ASN A 29 20.07 -2.34 22.14
CA ASN A 29 19.83 -1.62 23.38
C ASN A 29 18.90 -2.40 24.32
N VAL A 30 19.44 -2.81 25.47
CA VAL A 30 18.67 -3.18 26.66
C VAL A 30 19.32 -2.46 27.84
N THR A 31 19.16 -1.14 27.88
CA THR A 31 19.63 -0.27 28.97
C THR A 31 18.53 0.70 29.44
N GLU A 32 17.26 0.27 29.40
CA GLU A 32 16.14 1.09 29.90
C GLU A 32 15.24 0.39 30.94
N LYS A 33 15.57 -0.83 31.36
CA LYS A 33 14.73 -1.58 32.32
C LYS A 33 15.29 -1.79 33.73
N PHE A 34 16.46 -1.22 34.03
CA PHE A 34 17.05 -1.31 35.38
C PHE A 34 17.23 0.04 36.09
N GLN A 35 16.82 1.16 35.49
CA GLN A 35 16.83 2.46 36.17
C GLN A 35 15.47 2.86 36.78
N SER A 36 14.39 2.13 36.52
CA SER A 36 13.05 2.46 37.02
C SER A 36 12.69 1.83 38.37
N HIS A 37 13.57 1.02 38.99
CA HIS A 37 13.28 0.36 40.28
C HIS A 37 14.11 0.90 41.47
N LEU A 38 15.15 1.69 41.22
CA LEU A 38 15.98 2.28 42.29
C LEU A 38 15.55 3.71 42.68
N ILE A 39 14.62 4.31 41.94
CA ILE A 39 14.09 5.66 42.23
C ILE A 39 12.83 5.58 43.13
N TYR A 40 12.24 4.39 43.30
CA TYR A 40 11.03 4.20 44.10
C TYR A 40 11.28 3.91 45.59
N TYR A 41 12.52 3.65 46.03
CA TYR A 41 12.83 3.28 47.43
C TYR A 41 13.63 4.32 48.22
N THR A 42 14.09 5.41 47.60
CA THR A 42 14.77 6.54 48.28
C THR A 42 13.84 7.68 48.67
N LEU A 43 12.52 7.53 48.44
CA LEU A 43 11.50 8.56 48.68
C LEU A 43 10.55 8.22 49.85
N LEU A 44 10.90 7.25 50.70
CA LEU A 44 10.02 6.75 51.77
C LEU A 44 10.65 6.77 53.18
N SER A 45 11.75 7.50 53.40
CA SER A 45 12.38 7.59 54.73
C SER A 45 13.07 8.92 55.01
N TRP A 46 12.41 10.03 54.70
CA TRP A 46 12.80 11.36 55.19
C TRP A 46 11.55 12.12 55.62
N GLU A 47 11.19 11.97 56.89
CA GLU A 47 10.29 12.88 57.60
C GLU A 47 11.13 13.97 58.26
N PRO A 48 11.05 15.24 57.83
CA PRO A 48 11.48 16.35 58.65
C PRO A 48 10.27 16.84 59.46
N ASN A 49 10.40 16.84 60.78
CA ASN A 49 9.53 17.61 61.68
C ASN A 49 9.46 19.06 61.19
N MET A 50 8.28 19.50 60.72
CA MET A 50 7.98 20.92 60.51
C MET A 50 7.11 21.41 61.67
N GLU A 51 7.72 22.25 62.50
CA GLU A 51 7.01 23.15 63.40
C GLU A 51 6.02 24.01 62.60
N MET A 52 4.83 24.21 63.17
CA MET A 52 3.80 25.12 62.67
C MET A 52 4.28 26.57 62.81
N GLY A 53 5.08 27.03 61.85
CA GLY A 53 5.29 28.44 61.56
C GLY A 53 4.18 28.91 60.62
N GLU A 54 3.42 29.92 61.03
CA GLU A 54 2.55 30.69 60.14
C GLU A 54 3.40 31.29 59.02
N GLU A 55 3.49 30.60 57.88
CA GLU A 55 4.05 31.18 56.66
C GLU A 55 3.03 32.16 56.09
N GLU A 56 3.33 33.45 56.27
CA GLU A 56 2.68 34.56 55.59
C GLU A 56 2.47 34.21 54.11
N THR A 57 1.22 34.28 53.66
CA THR A 57 0.84 34.18 52.25
C THR A 57 1.38 35.38 51.48
N LYS A 58 2.68 35.37 51.14
CA LYS A 58 3.26 36.29 50.16
C LYS A 58 2.69 35.94 48.78
N GLY A 59 1.60 36.62 48.43
CA GLY A 59 0.93 36.51 47.15
C GLY A 59 1.91 36.72 46.00
N GLY A 60 2.28 35.62 45.33
CA GLY A 60 2.87 35.69 44.00
C GLY A 60 1.92 36.49 43.08
N PRO A 61 2.45 37.16 42.04
CA PRO A 61 1.66 38.04 41.20
C PRO A 61 0.41 37.29 40.70
N ALA A 62 -0.77 37.84 40.99
CA ALA A 62 -2.05 37.23 40.67
C ALA A 62 -2.06 36.81 39.19
N VAL A 63 -2.19 35.50 38.95
CA VAL A 63 -2.15 34.96 37.59
C VAL A 63 -3.27 35.63 36.79
N PRO A 64 -2.96 36.28 35.66
CA PRO A 64 -3.98 36.98 34.89
C PRO A 64 -5.11 36.04 34.45
N GLU A 65 -6.36 36.50 34.52
CA GLU A 65 -7.55 35.72 34.15
C GLU A 65 -7.45 35.13 32.72
N SER A 66 -6.78 35.85 31.82
CA SER A 66 -6.51 35.41 30.45
C SER A 66 -5.62 34.15 30.37
N VAL A 67 -4.68 33.98 31.30
CA VAL A 67 -3.79 32.81 31.40
C VAL A 67 -4.57 31.60 31.91
N LEU A 68 -5.42 31.79 32.93
CA LEU A 68 -6.31 30.73 33.45
C LEU A 68 -7.30 30.24 32.36
N LYS A 69 -7.89 31.17 31.59
CA LYS A 69 -8.76 30.83 30.44
C LYS A 69 -7.99 30.08 29.35
N LYS A 70 -6.72 30.43 29.09
CA LYS A 70 -5.87 29.73 28.12
C LYS A 70 -5.51 28.32 28.59
N GLN A 71 -5.20 28.14 29.88
CA GLN A 71 -4.91 26.83 30.48
C GLN A 71 -6.11 25.89 30.38
N LYS A 72 -7.32 26.34 30.79
CA LYS A 72 -8.55 25.55 30.66
C LYS A 72 -8.83 25.11 29.22
N ARG A 73 -8.72 26.02 28.25
CA ARG A 73 -8.87 25.67 26.82
C ARG A 73 -7.83 24.66 26.33
N ASN A 74 -6.59 24.80 26.78
CA ASN A 74 -5.53 23.87 26.41
C ASN A 74 -5.77 22.49 27.03
N GLU A 75 -6.19 22.42 28.29
CA GLU A 75 -6.56 21.18 28.97
C GLU A 75 -7.72 20.48 28.25
N GLU A 76 -8.80 21.20 27.94
CA GLU A 76 -9.93 20.70 27.14
C GLU A 76 -9.47 20.20 25.77
N TRP A 77 -8.64 20.96 25.06
CA TRP A 77 -8.10 20.56 23.76
C TRP A 77 -7.22 19.31 23.86
N THR A 78 -6.38 19.21 24.91
CA THR A 78 -5.55 18.02 25.12
C THR A 78 -6.38 16.79 25.47
N LEU A 79 -7.44 16.95 26.27
CA LEU A 79 -8.35 15.86 26.62
C LEU A 79 -9.09 15.37 25.37
N ALA A 80 -9.66 16.30 24.59
CA ALA A 80 -10.34 15.98 23.34
C ALA A 80 -9.39 15.27 22.34
N LYS A 81 -8.14 15.75 22.23
CA LYS A 81 -7.14 15.12 21.36
C LYS A 81 -6.72 13.74 21.84
N LYS A 82 -6.59 13.52 23.16
CA LYS A 82 -6.33 12.19 23.74
C LYS A 82 -7.48 11.22 23.41
N GLN A 83 -8.72 11.63 23.62
CA GLN A 83 -9.91 10.84 23.29
C GLN A 83 -9.97 10.51 21.79
N GLU A 84 -9.70 11.48 20.91
CA GLU A 84 -9.69 11.26 19.45
C GLU A 84 -8.59 10.26 19.03
N VAL A 85 -7.40 10.36 19.63
CA VAL A 85 -6.29 9.43 19.35
C VAL A 85 -6.63 8.02 19.84
N GLU A 86 -7.23 7.87 21.03
CA GLU A 86 -7.67 6.57 21.55
C GLU A 86 -8.77 5.94 20.68
N ALA A 87 -9.76 6.72 20.26
CA ALA A 87 -10.80 6.25 19.35
C ALA A 87 -10.21 5.81 18.00
N LYS A 88 -9.29 6.59 17.43
CA LYS A 88 -8.57 6.22 16.19
C LYS A 88 -7.75 4.95 16.38
N LYS A 89 -7.06 4.77 17.51
CA LYS A 89 -6.29 3.55 17.80
C LYS A 89 -7.19 2.31 17.85
N LYS A 90 -8.35 2.39 18.53
CA LYS A 90 -9.34 1.30 18.59
C LYS A 90 -9.85 0.96 17.19
N LYS A 91 -10.30 1.97 16.43
CA LYS A 91 -10.76 1.80 15.04
C LYS A 91 -9.69 1.18 14.16
N ASN A 92 -8.44 1.64 14.26
CA ASN A 92 -7.34 1.11 13.45
C ASN A 92 -7.02 -0.34 13.78
N ALA A 93 -7.13 -0.75 15.06
CA ALA A 93 -6.93 -2.13 15.47
C ALA A 93 -8.02 -3.05 14.89
N GLU A 94 -9.27 -2.62 14.91
CA GLU A 94 -10.39 -3.33 14.29
C GLU A 94 -10.24 -3.40 12.76
N ASN A 95 -9.97 -2.26 12.12
CA ASN A 95 -9.73 -2.19 10.68
C ASN A 95 -8.58 -3.09 10.25
N ARG A 96 -7.49 -3.19 11.03
CA ARG A 96 -6.36 -4.08 10.69
C ARG A 96 -6.77 -5.55 10.68
N LYS A 97 -7.60 -5.98 11.63
CA LYS A 97 -8.15 -7.35 11.65
C LYS A 97 -9.04 -7.61 10.44
N LEU A 98 -9.90 -6.64 10.11
CA LEU A 98 -10.80 -6.71 8.96
C LEU A 98 -10.04 -6.75 7.63
N ILE A 99 -9.03 -5.90 7.47
CA ILE A 99 -8.19 -5.87 6.26
C ILE A 99 -7.48 -7.20 6.07
N TYR A 100 -6.93 -7.77 7.15
CA TYR A 100 -6.28 -9.07 7.09
C TYR A 100 -7.23 -10.20 6.69
N SER A 101 -8.44 -10.25 7.28
CA SER A 101 -9.43 -11.27 6.93
C SER A 101 -9.90 -11.13 5.49
N ARG A 102 -10.19 -9.92 5.01
CA ARG A 102 -10.55 -9.63 3.61
C ARG A 102 -9.45 -10.01 2.64
N ALA A 103 -8.20 -9.60 2.91
CA ALA A 103 -7.07 -9.95 2.06
C ALA A 103 -6.88 -11.48 1.93
N LYS A 104 -7.08 -12.22 3.02
CA LYS A 104 -7.07 -13.69 3.00
C LYS A 104 -8.22 -14.25 2.16
N GLN A 105 -9.42 -13.70 2.27
CA GLN A 105 -10.58 -14.10 1.46
C GLN A 105 -10.33 -13.87 -0.03
N TYR A 106 -9.88 -12.68 -0.43
CA TYR A 106 -9.59 -12.40 -1.85
C TYR A 106 -8.48 -13.29 -2.40
N ALA A 107 -7.42 -13.55 -1.62
CA ALA A 107 -6.37 -14.45 -2.06
C ALA A 107 -6.92 -15.86 -2.34
N LYS A 108 -7.75 -16.38 -1.43
CA LYS A 108 -8.43 -17.67 -1.59
C LYS A 108 -9.35 -17.67 -2.81
N GLU A 109 -10.15 -16.63 -2.99
CA GLU A 109 -11.05 -16.46 -4.15
C GLU A 109 -10.27 -16.51 -5.48
N TYR A 110 -9.15 -15.78 -5.59
CA TYR A 110 -8.34 -15.80 -6.81
C TYR A 110 -7.74 -17.18 -7.08
N GLU A 111 -7.28 -17.89 -6.05
CA GLU A 111 -6.77 -19.25 -6.19
C GLU A 111 -7.86 -20.24 -6.63
N GLU A 112 -9.05 -20.12 -6.06
CA GLU A 112 -10.21 -20.94 -6.41
C GLU A 112 -10.65 -20.70 -7.85
N GLN A 113 -10.76 -19.43 -8.28
CA GLN A 113 -11.08 -19.07 -9.67
C GLN A 113 -10.06 -19.64 -10.68
N GLN A 114 -8.77 -19.65 -10.34
CA GLN A 114 -7.75 -20.23 -11.20
C GLN A 114 -7.86 -21.77 -11.27
N LYS A 115 -8.09 -22.43 -10.13
CA LYS A 115 -8.28 -23.89 -10.07
C LYS A 115 -9.53 -24.32 -10.83
N GLU A 116 -10.63 -23.60 -10.64
CA GLU A 116 -11.91 -23.83 -11.33
C GLU A 116 -11.75 -23.70 -12.85
N LEU A 117 -11.10 -22.63 -13.33
CA LEU A 117 -10.86 -22.45 -14.76
C LEU A 117 -10.03 -23.60 -15.36
N ILE A 118 -9.01 -24.09 -14.64
CA ILE A 118 -8.20 -25.25 -15.06
C ILE A 118 -9.05 -26.53 -15.07
N GLN A 119 -9.89 -26.73 -14.06
CA GLN A 119 -10.79 -27.88 -13.95
C GLN A 119 -11.79 -27.90 -15.12
N LEU A 120 -12.48 -26.79 -15.39
CA LEU A 120 -13.43 -26.66 -16.50
C LEU A 120 -12.78 -26.96 -17.86
N LYS A 121 -11.55 -26.47 -18.08
CA LYS A 121 -10.78 -26.77 -19.30
C LYS A 121 -10.47 -28.26 -19.44
N ARG A 122 -10.13 -28.95 -18.33
CA ARG A 122 -9.85 -30.39 -18.33
C ARG A 122 -11.12 -31.20 -18.56
N GLU A 123 -12.22 -30.86 -17.88
CA GLU A 123 -13.51 -31.54 -18.04
C GLU A 123 -14.06 -31.42 -19.46
N ALA A 124 -13.99 -30.22 -20.06
CA ALA A 124 -14.38 -30.02 -21.45
C ALA A 124 -13.56 -30.91 -22.40
N LYS A 125 -12.24 -30.96 -22.20
CA LYS A 125 -11.35 -31.81 -23.00
C LYS A 125 -11.64 -33.30 -22.83
N LEU A 126 -11.96 -33.75 -21.61
CA LEU A 126 -12.34 -35.15 -21.34
C LEU A 126 -13.65 -35.53 -22.03
N LYS A 127 -14.62 -34.61 -22.10
CA LYS A 127 -15.89 -34.80 -22.81
C LYS A 127 -15.76 -34.68 -24.33
N GLY A 128 -14.55 -34.45 -24.87
CA GLY A 128 -14.30 -34.24 -26.30
C GLY A 128 -14.71 -32.86 -26.82
N GLY A 129 -15.05 -31.91 -25.93
CA GLY A 129 -15.38 -30.53 -26.28
C GLY A 129 -14.25 -29.54 -25.98
N PHE A 130 -14.53 -28.25 -26.21
CA PHE A 130 -13.61 -27.16 -25.92
C PHE A 130 -14.25 -26.16 -24.96
N TYR A 131 -13.51 -25.74 -23.94
CA TYR A 131 -13.92 -24.67 -23.05
C TYR A 131 -13.51 -23.32 -23.65
N VAL A 132 -14.48 -22.44 -23.85
CA VAL A 132 -14.26 -21.06 -24.32
C VAL A 132 -14.19 -20.14 -23.11
N ASP A 133 -13.07 -19.44 -22.96
CA ASP A 133 -12.90 -18.49 -21.86
C ASP A 133 -13.88 -17.31 -21.99
N PRO A 134 -14.44 -16.82 -20.89
CA PRO A 134 -15.33 -15.66 -20.92
C PRO A 134 -14.58 -14.41 -21.38
N GLU A 135 -15.28 -13.52 -22.07
CA GLU A 135 -14.71 -12.23 -22.49
C GLU A 135 -14.22 -11.42 -21.29
N ALA A 136 -13.05 -10.80 -21.43
CA ALA A 136 -12.46 -10.02 -20.36
C ALA A 136 -13.26 -8.75 -20.08
N LYS A 137 -13.49 -8.46 -18.79
CA LYS A 137 -14.26 -7.29 -18.33
C LYS A 137 -13.41 -6.04 -18.14
N LEU A 138 -12.09 -6.21 -17.99
CA LEU A 138 -11.13 -5.15 -17.65
C LEU A 138 -10.07 -5.01 -18.75
N LEU A 139 -9.81 -3.75 -19.13
CA LEU A 139 -8.72 -3.37 -20.02
C LEU A 139 -7.74 -2.45 -19.30
N PHE A 140 -6.46 -2.58 -19.65
CA PHE A 140 -5.45 -1.57 -19.34
C PHE A 140 -4.97 -0.93 -20.65
N ILE A 141 -5.11 0.39 -20.74
CA ILE A 141 -4.78 1.15 -21.95
C ILE A 141 -3.56 2.02 -21.66
N ILE A 142 -2.58 1.98 -22.56
CA ILE A 142 -1.35 2.77 -22.50
C ILE A 142 -1.27 3.65 -23.75
N ARG A 143 -1.00 4.94 -23.56
CA ARG A 143 -0.74 5.83 -24.70
C ARG A 143 0.69 5.68 -25.21
N ILE A 144 0.86 5.37 -26.50
CA ILE A 144 2.19 5.13 -27.11
C ILE A 144 2.64 6.26 -28.05
N ARG A 145 1.73 7.10 -28.56
CA ARG A 145 2.03 8.21 -29.48
C ARG A 145 1.83 9.59 -28.84
N GLY A 146 2.64 10.55 -29.30
CA GLY A 146 2.62 11.96 -28.87
C GLY A 146 1.35 12.73 -29.27
N ILE A 147 1.32 14.04 -29.01
CA ILE A 147 0.17 14.93 -29.29
C ILE A 147 0.22 15.57 -30.69
N ASN A 148 1.37 15.51 -31.37
CA ASN A 148 1.61 16.20 -32.63
C ASN A 148 0.86 15.52 -33.78
N ALA A 149 0.37 16.32 -34.74
CA ALA A 149 -0.34 15.86 -35.93
C ALA A 149 -1.52 14.90 -35.63
N MET A 150 -2.36 15.26 -34.66
CA MET A 150 -3.58 14.50 -34.33
C MET A 150 -4.85 15.28 -34.65
N HIS A 151 -5.79 14.60 -35.31
CA HIS A 151 -7.14 15.11 -35.56
C HIS A 151 -7.85 15.49 -34.24
N PRO A 152 -8.57 16.62 -34.18
CA PRO A 152 -9.21 17.10 -32.94
C PRO A 152 -10.15 16.09 -32.28
N LYS A 153 -10.90 15.28 -33.06
CA LYS A 153 -11.79 14.25 -32.48
C LYS A 153 -11.00 13.19 -31.70
N THR A 154 -9.90 12.68 -32.26
CA THR A 154 -9.01 11.71 -31.61
C THR A 154 -8.40 12.30 -30.34
N ARG A 155 -7.95 13.56 -30.41
CA ARG A 155 -7.41 14.30 -29.24
C ARG A 155 -8.43 14.39 -28.11
N LYS A 156 -9.69 14.69 -28.44
CA LYS A 156 -10.77 14.79 -27.45
C LYS A 156 -11.06 13.42 -26.81
N ILE A 157 -11.07 12.33 -27.58
CA ILE A 157 -11.28 10.97 -27.03
C ILE A 157 -10.15 10.60 -26.05
N LEU A 158 -8.89 10.84 -26.41
CA LEU A 158 -7.76 10.59 -25.50
C LEU A 158 -7.85 11.41 -24.21
N GLN A 159 -8.35 12.65 -24.28
CA GLN A 159 -8.58 13.48 -23.09
C GLN A 159 -9.69 12.90 -22.19
N LEU A 160 -10.79 12.39 -22.77
CA LEU A 160 -11.86 11.73 -22.02
C LEU A 160 -11.36 10.47 -21.30
N LEU A 161 -10.49 9.70 -21.96
CA LEU A 161 -9.82 8.54 -21.38
C LEU A 161 -8.73 8.91 -20.35
N ARG A 162 -8.48 10.21 -20.11
CA ARG A 162 -7.43 10.75 -19.22
C ARG A 162 -5.99 10.46 -19.69
N LEU A 163 -5.79 10.10 -20.95
CA LEU A 163 -4.51 9.79 -21.57
C LEU A 163 -3.84 11.04 -22.17
N ARG A 164 -3.44 11.98 -21.30
CA ARG A 164 -2.89 13.30 -21.71
C ARG A 164 -1.43 13.27 -22.17
N GLN A 165 -0.59 12.44 -21.55
CA GLN A 165 0.84 12.33 -21.83
C GLN A 165 1.16 10.95 -22.43
N ILE A 166 2.31 10.85 -23.10
CA ILE A 166 2.83 9.55 -23.55
C ILE A 166 3.12 8.67 -22.32
N PHE A 167 2.93 7.36 -22.48
CA PHE A 167 3.10 6.35 -21.44
C PHE A 167 2.26 6.57 -20.18
N ASN A 168 1.15 7.32 -20.29
CA ASN A 168 0.09 7.25 -19.30
C ASN A 168 -0.71 5.97 -19.51
N GLY A 169 -1.02 5.30 -18.40
CA GLY A 169 -1.84 4.10 -18.31
C GLY A 169 -3.13 4.34 -17.53
N VAL A 170 -4.26 3.80 -18.00
CA VAL A 170 -5.56 3.90 -17.33
C VAL A 170 -6.30 2.56 -17.42
N PHE A 171 -6.96 2.17 -16.34
CA PHE A 171 -7.88 1.03 -16.32
C PHE A 171 -9.22 1.42 -16.94
N LEU A 172 -9.83 0.53 -17.71
CA LEU A 172 -11.10 0.75 -18.37
C LEU A 172 -11.99 -0.48 -18.26
N LYS A 173 -13.26 -0.26 -17.90
CA LYS A 173 -14.29 -1.29 -17.98
C LYS A 173 -14.67 -1.52 -19.44
N VAL A 174 -14.78 -2.78 -19.84
CA VAL A 174 -15.22 -3.16 -21.18
C VAL A 174 -16.73 -2.93 -21.31
N ASN A 175 -17.09 -2.10 -22.27
CA ASN A 175 -18.46 -1.84 -22.72
C ASN A 175 -18.41 -1.58 -24.23
N LYS A 176 -19.48 -1.90 -24.96
CA LYS A 176 -19.61 -1.62 -26.40
C LYS A 176 -19.30 -0.15 -26.73
N ALA A 177 -19.75 0.78 -25.90
CA ALA A 177 -19.48 2.21 -26.08
C ALA A 177 -17.98 2.55 -25.92
N THR A 178 -17.32 2.02 -24.88
CA THR A 178 -15.90 2.28 -24.65
C THR A 178 -15.03 1.62 -25.71
N MET A 179 -15.46 0.47 -26.23
CA MET A 179 -14.75 -0.22 -27.30
C MET A 179 -14.84 0.56 -28.62
N ASN A 180 -16.01 1.08 -28.97
CA ASN A 180 -16.15 1.98 -30.12
C ASN A 180 -15.29 3.26 -30.00
N MET A 181 -15.14 3.80 -28.79
CA MET A 181 -14.22 4.91 -28.54
C MET A 181 -12.75 4.49 -28.73
N LEU A 182 -12.38 3.30 -28.26
CA LEU A 182 -11.04 2.75 -28.38
C LEU A 182 -10.64 2.49 -29.84
N HIS A 183 -11.52 1.92 -30.66
CA HIS A 183 -11.25 1.70 -32.09
C HIS A 183 -10.89 3.00 -32.83
N ARG A 184 -11.50 4.14 -32.45
CA ARG A 184 -11.18 5.45 -33.05
C ARG A 184 -9.80 5.99 -32.66
N VAL A 185 -9.24 5.54 -31.54
CA VAL A 185 -7.92 5.99 -31.05
C VAL A 185 -6.85 4.90 -31.11
N GLU A 186 -7.20 3.74 -31.68
CA GLU A 186 -6.39 2.53 -31.76
C GLU A 186 -4.96 2.76 -32.25
N PRO A 187 -4.71 3.61 -33.27
CA PRO A 187 -3.33 3.87 -33.74
C PRO A 187 -2.44 4.63 -32.74
N TYR A 188 -3.00 5.18 -31.66
CA TYR A 188 -2.31 6.02 -30.68
C TYR A 188 -2.12 5.34 -29.32
N VAL A 189 -2.83 4.24 -29.10
CA VAL A 189 -2.85 3.51 -27.84
C VAL A 189 -2.50 2.07 -28.07
N THR A 190 -2.06 1.41 -27.02
CA THR A 190 -2.03 -0.03 -26.95
C THR A 190 -2.80 -0.47 -25.73
N TYR A 191 -3.54 -1.57 -25.84
CA TYR A 191 -4.35 -2.06 -24.74
C TYR A 191 -4.41 -3.58 -24.73
N GLY A 192 -4.85 -4.13 -23.61
CA GLY A 192 -5.08 -5.56 -23.45
C GLY A 192 -5.59 -5.87 -22.06
N TYR A 193 -5.57 -7.15 -21.71
CA TYR A 193 -6.13 -7.69 -20.48
C TYR A 193 -5.03 -7.80 -19.40
N PRO A 194 -5.08 -6.95 -18.35
CA PRO A 194 -4.08 -7.01 -17.30
C PRO A 194 -4.33 -8.22 -16.39
N ASN A 195 -3.27 -8.88 -15.93
CA ASN A 195 -3.35 -9.91 -14.91
C ASN A 195 -3.30 -9.30 -13.50
N LEU A 196 -3.70 -10.09 -12.49
CA LEU A 196 -3.70 -9.67 -11.08
C LEU A 196 -2.33 -9.13 -10.63
N LYS A 197 -1.23 -9.76 -11.06
CA LYS A 197 0.14 -9.33 -10.73
C LYS A 197 0.45 -7.94 -11.29
N SER A 198 0.09 -7.68 -12.54
CA SER A 198 0.31 -6.42 -13.23
C SER A 198 -0.53 -5.31 -12.62
N VAL A 199 -1.82 -5.55 -12.31
CA VAL A 199 -2.67 -4.58 -11.59
C VAL A 199 -2.06 -4.26 -10.22
N ARG A 200 -1.68 -5.29 -9.47
CA ARG A 200 -1.08 -5.18 -8.14
C ARG A 200 0.20 -4.33 -8.17
N GLU A 201 1.13 -4.66 -9.06
CA GLU A 201 2.39 -3.92 -9.16
C GLU A 201 2.20 -2.48 -9.64
N LEU A 202 1.24 -2.22 -10.54
CA LEU A 202 0.92 -0.86 -11.00
C LEU A 202 0.41 0.00 -9.85
N ILE A 203 -0.50 -0.54 -9.02
CA ILE A 203 -1.08 0.18 -7.89
C ILE A 203 -0.05 0.37 -6.77
N TYR A 204 0.70 -0.66 -6.37
CA TYR A 204 1.69 -0.49 -5.30
C TYR A 204 2.89 0.38 -5.70
N LYS A 205 3.46 0.19 -6.90
CA LYS A 205 4.69 0.92 -7.29
C LYS A 205 4.42 2.31 -7.85
N ARG A 206 3.30 2.48 -8.55
CA ARG A 206 3.02 3.67 -9.36
C ARG A 206 1.64 4.27 -9.07
N GLY A 207 0.92 3.76 -8.07
CA GLY A 207 -0.39 4.24 -7.68
C GLY A 207 -0.32 5.61 -7.03
N TYR A 208 -1.13 6.53 -7.56
CA TYR A 208 -1.41 7.81 -6.95
C TYR A 208 -2.91 7.97 -6.88
N GLY A 209 -3.41 8.44 -5.74
CA GLY A 209 -4.80 8.81 -5.54
C GLY A 209 -5.03 10.28 -5.88
N LYS A 210 -6.26 10.60 -6.29
CA LYS A 210 -6.76 11.95 -6.47
C LYS A 210 -7.53 12.37 -5.23
N LEU A 211 -6.87 13.07 -4.31
CA LEU A 211 -7.49 13.66 -3.12
C LEU A 211 -7.58 15.17 -3.27
N ASN A 212 -8.75 15.77 -3.09
CA ASN A 212 -8.95 17.23 -3.21
C ASN A 212 -8.36 17.82 -4.51
N LYS A 213 -8.48 17.08 -5.62
CA LYS A 213 -7.89 17.40 -6.94
C LYS A 213 -6.35 17.42 -7.00
N GLN A 214 -5.67 17.08 -5.91
CA GLN A 214 -4.23 16.90 -5.85
C GLN A 214 -3.84 15.44 -6.11
N ARG A 215 -2.60 15.24 -6.56
CA ARG A 215 -2.03 13.92 -6.83
C ARG A 215 -1.22 13.49 -5.61
N THR A 216 -1.73 12.54 -4.84
CA THR A 216 -1.12 12.04 -3.60
C THR A 216 -0.65 10.60 -3.78
N SER A 217 0.55 10.25 -3.32
CA SER A 217 1.05 8.87 -3.36
C SER A 217 0.24 7.97 -2.43
N LEU A 218 -0.01 6.72 -2.84
CA LEU A 218 -0.70 5.73 -2.01
C LEU A 218 0.29 5.05 -1.05
N THR A 219 0.69 5.73 0.03
CA THR A 219 1.57 5.18 1.07
C THR A 219 0.79 4.43 2.14
N ASP A 220 -0.36 4.98 2.54
CA ASP A 220 -1.14 4.52 3.68
C ASP A 220 -2.59 4.22 3.28
N ASN A 221 -3.18 3.21 3.94
CA ASN A 221 -4.59 2.84 3.72
C ASN A 221 -5.57 3.95 4.10
N SER A 222 -5.18 4.89 4.96
CA SER A 222 -5.98 6.05 5.34
C SER A 222 -6.35 6.93 4.13
N ILE A 223 -5.47 7.01 3.13
CA ILE A 223 -5.67 7.78 1.89
C ILE A 223 -6.79 7.16 1.05
N VAL A 224 -6.85 5.83 1.02
CA VAL A 224 -7.90 5.07 0.32
C VAL A 224 -9.21 5.15 1.08
N GLU A 225 -9.19 4.89 2.39
CA GLU A 225 -10.37 4.96 3.26
C GLU A 225 -11.03 6.35 3.23
N GLN A 226 -10.24 7.43 3.23
CA GLN A 226 -10.77 8.79 3.16
C GLN A 226 -11.54 9.08 1.86
N ALA A 227 -11.07 8.53 0.73
CA ALA A 227 -11.70 8.75 -0.57
C ALA A 227 -12.86 7.80 -0.86
N LEU A 228 -12.67 6.52 -0.54
CA LEU A 228 -13.52 5.42 -0.98
C LEU A 228 -14.19 4.65 0.16
N GLY A 229 -13.96 5.04 1.42
CA GLY A 229 -14.55 4.36 2.58
C GLY A 229 -16.08 4.37 2.58
N LYS A 230 -16.71 5.35 1.91
CA LYS A 230 -18.17 5.41 1.68
C LYS A 230 -18.70 4.22 0.87
N PHE A 231 -17.84 3.63 0.04
CA PHE A 231 -18.16 2.49 -0.83
C PHE A 231 -17.66 1.15 -0.24
N GLY A 232 -17.19 1.15 1.01
CA GLY A 232 -16.69 -0.05 1.68
C GLY A 232 -15.25 -0.44 1.32
N ILE A 233 -14.56 0.38 0.50
CA ILE A 233 -13.16 0.17 0.09
C ILE A 233 -12.25 0.87 1.10
N ILE A 234 -11.55 0.08 1.93
CA ILE A 234 -10.79 0.59 3.07
C ILE A 234 -9.29 0.49 2.82
N CYS A 235 -8.82 -0.56 2.14
CA CYS A 235 -7.40 -0.79 1.90
C CYS A 235 -7.03 -0.84 0.42
N MET A 236 -5.72 -0.92 0.16
CA MET A 236 -5.19 -1.13 -1.20
C MET A 236 -5.64 -2.46 -1.79
N GLU A 237 -5.78 -3.51 -0.99
CA GLU A 237 -6.22 -4.83 -1.44
C GLU A 237 -7.69 -4.80 -1.90
N ASP A 238 -8.57 -4.10 -1.17
CA ASP A 238 -9.95 -3.84 -1.58
C ASP A 238 -9.97 -3.07 -2.92
N LEU A 239 -9.10 -2.06 -3.06
CA LEU A 239 -8.99 -1.28 -4.30
C LEU A 239 -8.52 -2.14 -5.49
N ILE A 240 -7.53 -3.00 -5.29
CA ILE A 240 -7.04 -3.92 -6.33
C ILE A 240 -8.16 -4.91 -6.71
N HIS A 241 -8.88 -5.43 -5.73
CA HIS A 241 -9.98 -6.36 -5.96
C HIS A 241 -11.10 -5.71 -6.76
N GLU A 242 -11.56 -4.53 -6.35
CA GLU A 242 -12.61 -3.78 -7.05
C GLU A 242 -12.25 -3.49 -8.51
N ILE A 243 -10.97 -3.16 -8.78
CA ILE A 243 -10.48 -2.92 -10.14
C ILE A 243 -10.42 -4.23 -10.94
N MET A 244 -9.89 -5.31 -10.37
CA MET A 244 -9.69 -6.58 -11.05
C MET A 244 -11.02 -7.26 -11.41
N THR A 245 -11.96 -7.31 -10.48
CA THR A 245 -13.27 -7.96 -10.66
C THR A 245 -14.27 -7.06 -11.40
N VAL A 246 -13.95 -5.77 -11.54
CA VAL A 246 -14.84 -4.75 -12.09
C VAL A 246 -16.15 -4.68 -11.29
N GLY A 247 -16.01 -4.43 -9.99
CA GLY A 247 -17.10 -4.37 -9.03
C GLY A 247 -18.08 -3.21 -9.25
N PRO A 248 -19.08 -3.07 -8.36
CA PRO A 248 -20.14 -2.08 -8.48
C PRO A 248 -19.62 -0.62 -8.43
N HIS A 249 -18.54 -0.38 -7.70
CA HIS A 249 -17.93 0.94 -7.48
C HIS A 249 -16.63 1.13 -8.28
N PHE A 250 -16.48 0.39 -9.39
CA PHE A 250 -15.33 0.48 -10.29
C PHE A 250 -15.11 1.91 -10.81
N LYS A 251 -16.19 2.65 -11.09
CA LYS A 251 -16.10 4.00 -11.66
C LYS A 251 -15.44 4.96 -10.67
N GLU A 252 -15.83 4.87 -9.41
CA GLU A 252 -15.35 5.67 -8.30
C GLU A 252 -13.88 5.31 -7.99
N ALA A 253 -13.58 4.01 -7.88
CA ALA A 253 -12.23 3.49 -7.68
C ALA A 253 -11.26 3.92 -8.79
N ASN A 254 -11.66 3.78 -10.06
CA ASN A 254 -10.82 4.15 -11.20
C ASN A 254 -10.67 5.67 -11.34
N ASN A 255 -11.69 6.46 -10.98
CA ASN A 255 -11.60 7.92 -11.00
C ASN A 255 -10.72 8.46 -9.85
N PHE A 256 -10.72 7.79 -8.70
CA PHE A 256 -9.78 8.05 -7.60
C PHE A 256 -8.34 7.82 -8.05
N LEU A 257 -8.07 6.72 -8.77
CA LEU A 257 -6.75 6.49 -9.33
C LEU A 257 -6.37 7.58 -10.34
N TRP A 258 -5.24 8.24 -10.09
CA TRP A 258 -4.61 9.11 -11.07
C TRP A 258 -4.05 8.25 -12.22
N PRO A 259 -4.10 8.71 -13.48
CA PRO A 259 -3.49 7.98 -14.60
C PRO A 259 -2.05 7.56 -14.29
N VAL A 260 -1.78 6.26 -14.38
CA VAL A 260 -0.49 5.68 -14.01
C VAL A 260 0.56 6.20 -14.96
N LYS A 261 1.59 6.87 -14.42
CA LYS A 261 2.72 7.34 -15.22
C LYS A 261 3.74 6.23 -15.34
N LEU A 262 3.83 5.61 -16.52
CA LEU A 262 4.77 4.53 -16.80
C LEU A 262 6.11 5.06 -17.32
N LYS A 263 7.17 4.28 -17.16
CA LYS A 263 8.46 4.57 -17.80
C LYS A 263 8.42 4.11 -19.26
N ALA A 264 9.36 4.58 -20.06
CA ALA A 264 9.59 4.00 -21.39
C ALA A 264 9.92 2.50 -21.22
N PRO A 265 9.42 1.62 -22.12
CA PRO A 265 9.65 0.19 -22.00
C PRO A 265 11.13 -0.14 -22.18
N LEU A 266 11.65 -1.01 -21.31
CA LEU A 266 12.98 -1.60 -21.49
C LEU A 266 13.02 -2.37 -22.83
N GLY A 267 14.07 -2.13 -23.62
CA GLY A 267 14.17 -2.66 -24.99
C GLY A 267 13.33 -1.93 -26.04
N GLY A 268 12.62 -0.86 -25.66
CA GLY A 268 11.87 -0.02 -26.60
C GLY A 268 10.59 -0.65 -27.15
N LEU A 269 10.01 0.07 -28.11
CA LEU A 269 8.85 -0.36 -28.91
C LEU A 269 9.36 -0.74 -30.30
N LYS A 270 8.80 -1.79 -30.91
CA LYS A 270 9.18 -2.28 -32.24
C LYS A 270 8.79 -1.27 -33.32
N LYS A 271 7.48 -1.05 -33.51
CA LYS A 271 6.93 -0.11 -34.50
C LYS A 271 5.66 0.53 -33.95
N LYS A 272 5.77 1.78 -33.47
CA LYS A 272 4.69 2.51 -32.79
C LYS A 272 3.46 2.83 -33.66
N ARG A 273 3.60 2.81 -34.98
CA ARG A 273 2.55 3.20 -35.94
C ARG A 273 1.73 2.03 -36.45
N ASN A 274 2.31 0.84 -36.50
CA ASN A 274 1.68 -0.37 -37.01
C ASN A 274 0.86 -1.05 -35.92
N HIS A 275 -0.17 -1.76 -36.35
CA HIS A 275 -0.99 -2.58 -35.46
C HIS A 275 -0.20 -3.77 -34.92
N TYR A 276 -0.56 -4.28 -33.75
CA TYR A 276 0.15 -5.38 -33.09
C TYR A 276 0.20 -6.65 -33.95
N VAL A 277 -0.88 -6.95 -34.68
CA VAL A 277 -0.97 -8.09 -35.62
C VAL A 277 0.05 -8.00 -36.77
N GLU A 278 0.44 -6.79 -37.17
CA GLU A 278 1.46 -6.54 -38.20
C GLU A 278 2.89 -6.51 -37.64
N GLY A 279 3.08 -6.95 -36.38
CA GLY A 279 4.35 -6.85 -35.66
C GLY A 279 4.65 -5.45 -35.12
N GLY A 280 3.64 -4.57 -35.05
CA GLY A 280 3.73 -3.26 -34.43
C GLY A 280 3.40 -3.24 -32.94
N ASP A 281 3.03 -2.06 -32.43
CA ASP A 281 2.71 -1.84 -31.02
C ASP A 281 1.34 -1.21 -30.78
N ALA A 282 0.64 -0.74 -31.81
CA ALA A 282 -0.68 -0.14 -31.65
C ALA A 282 -1.78 -1.20 -31.53
N GLY A 283 -2.89 -0.83 -30.88
CA GLY A 283 -4.08 -1.66 -30.78
C GLY A 283 -4.08 -2.74 -29.71
N ASN A 284 -4.96 -3.73 -29.89
CA ASN A 284 -5.18 -4.80 -28.93
C ASN A 284 -4.06 -5.85 -29.01
N ARG A 285 -3.45 -6.15 -27.86
CA ARG A 285 -2.46 -7.23 -27.71
C ARG A 285 -2.86 -8.26 -26.65
N GLU A 286 -4.12 -8.24 -26.23
CA GLU A 286 -4.70 -9.21 -25.29
C GLU A 286 -3.82 -9.41 -24.05
N ASN A 287 -3.34 -10.65 -23.81
CA ASN A 287 -2.52 -11.01 -22.66
C ASN A 287 -1.07 -10.51 -22.74
N TYR A 288 -0.56 -10.17 -23.93
CA TYR A 288 0.81 -9.65 -24.12
C TYR A 288 1.00 -8.23 -23.58
N ILE A 289 -0.07 -7.55 -23.18
CA ILE A 289 0.03 -6.28 -22.45
C ILE A 289 0.79 -6.44 -21.13
N ASN A 290 0.70 -7.60 -20.51
CA ASN A 290 1.33 -7.87 -19.22
C ASN A 290 2.86 -7.87 -19.32
N GLU A 291 3.40 -8.36 -20.42
CA GLU A 291 4.84 -8.30 -20.69
C GLU A 291 5.28 -6.85 -20.91
N LEU A 292 4.53 -6.07 -21.68
CA LEU A 292 4.82 -4.64 -21.88
C LEU A 292 4.77 -3.86 -20.55
N ILE A 293 3.74 -4.10 -19.73
CA ILE A 293 3.61 -3.47 -18.41
C ILE A 293 4.85 -3.76 -17.57
N ARG A 294 5.30 -5.02 -17.51
CA ARG A 294 6.51 -5.40 -16.74
C ARG A 294 7.76 -4.67 -17.23
N ARG A 295 7.91 -4.46 -18.54
CA ARG A 295 9.04 -3.69 -19.12
C ARG A 295 8.97 -2.18 -18.84
N MET A 296 7.78 -1.65 -18.55
CA MET A 296 7.55 -0.23 -18.27
C MET A 296 7.46 0.09 -16.77
N ASN A 297 7.42 -0.93 -15.91
CA ASN A 297 7.20 -0.80 -14.48
C ASN A 297 8.47 -0.47 -13.70
#